data_AF-A0A0R3TDG5-F1
#
_entry.id   AF-A0A0R3TDG5-F1
#
_cell.length_a   1.000
_cell.length_b   1.000
_cell.length_c   1.000
_cell.angle_alpha   90.00
_cell.angle_beta   90.00
_cell.angle_gamma   90.00
#
_symmetry.space_group_name_H-M   'P 1'
#
loop_
_entity.id
_entity.type
_entity.pdbx_description
1 polymer ?
#
loop_
_entity_poly.entity_id
_entity_poly.type
_entity_poly.pdbx_seq_one_letter_code
_entity_poly.pdbx_strand_id
1 'polypeptide(L)'
;LELLDKEKALAHEDRFNFDHSSAIGSQLLIKHFSMLKEGETIEVPIYEFVTHTRTGNKLKVDLSQRTVTYYYQELLELMDVKIFVETDAEVRHSRRLLRDIRERGRQVNDIIRQYFSFVKPANDNFIAPTGSRADIIVLFKDANPVAIGRLLNEHLKRRCSSVRSTNTTPY
;
A
#
# COMPACT_ATOMS: atom_id res chain seq x y z
N LEU A 1 -6.03 10.59 -0.99
CA LEU A 1 -5.40 11.92 -1.02
C LEU A 1 -6.45 12.96 -1.38
N GLU A 2 -6.48 14.08 -0.68
CA GLU A 2 -7.25 15.28 -1.05
C GLU A 2 -6.35 16.46 -0.74
N LEU A 3 -5.84 17.10 -1.79
CA LEU A 3 -4.82 18.15 -1.71
C LEU A 3 -5.50 19.52 -1.64
N LEU A 4 -4.95 20.42 -0.83
CA LEU A 4 -5.29 21.84 -0.88
C LEU A 4 -4.83 22.44 -2.22
N ASP A 5 -5.42 23.58 -2.63
CA ASP A 5 -5.11 24.16 -3.95
C ASP A 5 -3.63 24.57 -4.10
N LYS A 6 -2.99 25.01 -3.00
CA LYS A 6 -1.54 25.27 -2.96
C LYS A 6 -0.71 23.98 -3.16
N GLU A 7 -1.18 22.85 -2.63
CA GLU A 7 -0.51 21.56 -2.76
C GLU A 7 -0.71 20.96 -4.15
N LYS A 8 -1.87 21.17 -4.78
CA LYS A 8 -2.11 20.80 -6.18
C LYS A 8 -1.16 21.54 -7.13
N ALA A 9 -0.94 22.84 -6.90
CA ALA A 9 0.03 23.61 -7.70
C ALA A 9 1.44 23.00 -7.58
N LEU A 10 1.89 22.70 -6.35
CA LEU A 10 3.17 22.03 -6.11
C LEU A 10 3.22 20.63 -6.74
N ALA A 11 2.10 19.90 -6.78
CA ALA A 11 2.02 18.59 -7.40
C ALA A 11 2.18 18.64 -8.93
N HIS A 12 1.55 19.61 -9.58
CA HIS A 12 1.70 19.84 -11.01
C HIS A 12 3.11 20.27 -11.40
N GLU A 13 3.85 20.91 -10.48
CA GLU A 13 5.26 21.25 -10.65
C GLU A 13 6.24 20.14 -10.23
N ASP A 14 5.76 18.95 -9.85
CA ASP A 14 6.59 17.84 -9.36
C ASP A 14 7.35 18.11 -8.05
N ARG A 15 6.89 19.11 -7.29
CA ARG A 15 7.48 19.58 -6.04
C ARG A 15 6.72 19.15 -4.79
N PHE A 16 5.65 18.37 -4.95
CA PHE A 16 4.88 17.84 -3.83
C PHE A 16 5.33 16.43 -3.46
N ASN A 17 5.57 16.19 -2.16
CA ASN A 17 5.96 14.89 -1.65
C ASN A 17 4.73 14.03 -1.36
N PHE A 18 4.33 13.22 -2.35
CA PHE A 18 3.24 12.25 -2.22
C PHE A 18 3.54 11.09 -1.28
N ASP A 19 4.82 10.83 -1.00
CA ASP A 19 5.27 9.72 -0.16
C ASP A 19 5.37 10.14 1.33
N HIS A 20 5.08 11.40 1.66
CA HIS A 20 5.01 11.87 3.05
C HIS A 20 3.71 11.41 3.73
N SER A 21 3.79 11.08 5.03
CA SER A 21 2.65 10.61 5.83
C SER A 21 1.47 11.58 5.86
N SER A 22 1.71 12.88 5.72
CA SER A 22 0.66 13.90 5.70
C SER A 22 -0.12 13.96 4.38
N ALA A 23 0.46 13.49 3.27
CA ALA A 23 -0.21 13.47 1.97
C ALA A 23 -1.24 12.34 1.91
N ILE A 24 -0.97 11.23 2.58
CA ILE A 24 -1.85 10.06 2.62
C ILE A 24 -2.87 10.28 3.74
N GLY A 25 -4.17 10.22 3.39
CA GLY A 25 -5.26 10.41 4.34
C GLY A 25 -5.40 9.23 5.31
N SER A 26 -4.52 9.16 6.31
CA SER A 26 -4.40 8.06 7.27
C SER A 26 -5.71 7.76 8.00
N GLN A 27 -6.47 8.78 8.36
CA GLN A 27 -7.70 8.63 9.14
C GLN A 27 -8.84 7.95 8.36
N LEU A 28 -9.02 8.32 7.09
CA LEU A 28 -9.99 7.65 6.21
C LEU A 28 -9.58 6.21 5.94
N LEU A 29 -8.28 5.98 5.79
CA LEU A 29 -7.72 4.64 5.58
C LEU A 29 -7.99 3.75 6.81
N ILE A 30 -7.66 4.20 8.01
CA ILE A 30 -7.90 3.47 9.27
C ILE A 30 -9.39 3.15 9.44
N LYS A 31 -10.27 4.14 9.23
CA LYS A 31 -11.71 3.95 9.29
C LYS A 31 -12.18 2.84 8.34
N HIS A 32 -11.77 2.90 7.07
CA HIS A 32 -12.12 1.90 6.07
C HIS A 32 -11.60 0.50 6.44
N PHE A 33 -10.41 0.41 7.03
CA PHE A 33 -9.87 -0.86 7.52
C PHE A 33 -10.67 -1.46 8.66
N SER A 34 -11.09 -0.64 9.63
CA SER A 34 -11.94 -1.10 10.74
C SER A 34 -13.29 -1.61 10.22
N MET A 35 -13.94 -0.86 9.32
CA MET A 35 -15.21 -1.27 8.70
C MET A 35 -15.06 -2.58 7.92
N LEU A 36 -13.99 -2.71 7.12
CA LEU A 36 -13.70 -3.95 6.41
C LEU A 36 -13.53 -5.13 7.38
N LYS A 37 -12.81 -4.94 8.50
CA LYS A 37 -12.61 -5.98 9.52
C LYS A 37 -13.93 -6.43 10.17
N GLU A 38 -14.93 -5.55 10.25
CA GLU A 38 -16.29 -5.85 10.71
C GLU A 38 -17.15 -6.53 9.62
N GLY A 39 -16.60 -6.76 8.42
CA GLY A 39 -17.28 -7.38 7.29
C GLY A 39 -18.11 -6.41 6.45
N GLU A 40 -17.98 -5.11 6.67
CA GLU A 40 -18.72 -4.10 5.93
C GLU A 40 -18.11 -3.83 4.54
N THR A 41 -18.97 -3.46 3.59
CA THR A 41 -18.53 -2.95 2.29
C THR A 41 -18.20 -1.47 2.41
N ILE A 42 -17.02 -1.07 1.92
CA ILE A 42 -16.58 0.33 1.92
C ILE A 42 -16.64 0.94 0.52
N GLU A 43 -16.69 2.27 0.46
CA GLU A 43 -16.57 3.02 -0.79
C GLU A 43 -15.25 3.80 -0.82
N VAL A 44 -14.30 3.33 -1.62
CA VAL A 44 -12.97 3.94 -1.74
C VAL A 44 -12.99 5.02 -2.81
N PRO A 45 -12.62 6.28 -2.51
CA PRO A 45 -12.54 7.32 -3.51
C PRO A 45 -11.48 7.01 -4.56
N ILE A 46 -11.79 7.27 -5.84
CA ILE A 46 -10.85 7.08 -6.94
C ILE A 46 -10.00 8.36 -7.10
N TYR A 47 -8.68 8.19 -7.12
CA TYR A 47 -7.73 9.28 -7.32
C TYR A 47 -7.19 9.28 -8.75
N GLU A 48 -7.23 10.43 -9.39
CA GLU A 48 -6.68 10.65 -10.73
C GLU A 48 -5.29 11.27 -10.63
N PHE A 49 -4.31 10.53 -11.14
CA PHE A 49 -2.90 10.92 -11.05
C PHE A 49 -2.51 12.06 -12.00
N VAL A 50 -3.31 12.32 -13.05
CA VAL A 50 -3.03 13.37 -14.05
C VAL A 50 -3.47 14.74 -13.53
N THR A 51 -4.69 14.83 -12.98
CA THR A 51 -5.24 16.07 -12.45
C THR A 51 -4.89 16.29 -10.98
N HIS A 52 -4.28 15.31 -10.32
CA HIS A 52 -4.02 15.29 -8.89
C HIS A 52 -5.27 15.48 -8.02
N THR A 53 -6.44 15.05 -8.52
CA THR A 53 -7.73 15.20 -7.84
C THR A 53 -8.46 13.87 -7.62
N ARG A 54 -9.53 13.88 -6.81
CA ARG A 54 -10.47 12.75 -6.72
C ARG A 54 -11.53 12.91 -7.78
N THR A 55 -11.86 11.85 -8.49
CA THR A 55 -12.78 11.89 -9.65
C THR A 55 -14.26 11.96 -9.27
N GLY A 56 -14.61 12.25 -8.01
CA GLY A 56 -15.99 12.16 -7.46
C GLY A 56 -16.54 10.72 -7.36
N ASN A 57 -16.10 9.83 -8.25
CA ASN A 57 -16.42 8.42 -8.26
C ASN A 57 -15.78 7.66 -7.10
N LYS A 58 -16.46 6.60 -6.66
CA LYS A 58 -15.98 5.67 -5.64
C LYS A 58 -16.07 4.24 -6.14
N LEU A 59 -15.11 3.42 -5.69
CA LEU A 59 -15.09 1.98 -5.92
C LEU A 59 -15.64 1.28 -4.67
N LYS A 60 -16.64 0.41 -4.84
CA LYS A 60 -17.04 -0.50 -3.76
C LYS A 60 -15.98 -1.57 -3.56
N VAL A 61 -15.54 -1.73 -2.33
CA VAL A 61 -14.55 -2.73 -1.93
C VAL A 61 -15.09 -3.51 -0.74
N ASP A 62 -14.99 -4.83 -0.82
CA ASP A 62 -15.16 -5.74 0.30
C ASP A 62 -13.84 -6.50 0.55
N LEU A 63 -13.75 -7.22 1.67
CA LEU A 63 -12.57 -7.99 2.05
C LEU A 63 -12.24 -9.14 1.07
N SER A 64 -13.17 -9.52 0.19
CA SER A 64 -12.99 -10.71 -0.65
C SER A 64 -12.03 -10.47 -1.83
N GLN A 65 -11.69 -9.21 -2.16
CA GLN A 65 -11.07 -8.95 -3.47
C GLN A 65 -9.72 -8.23 -3.54
N ARG A 66 -9.11 -7.65 -2.48
CA ARG A 66 -7.90 -6.80 -2.71
C ARG A 66 -6.84 -6.79 -1.60
N THR A 67 -5.58 -6.70 -2.04
CA THR A 67 -4.39 -6.37 -1.23
C THR A 67 -4.20 -4.85 -1.16
N VAL A 68 -3.80 -4.33 0.00
CA VAL A 68 -3.47 -2.91 0.22
C VAL A 68 -2.02 -2.78 0.68
N THR A 69 -1.37 -1.65 0.39
CA THR A 69 0.05 -1.36 0.70
C THR A 69 0.14 -0.24 1.75
N TYR A 70 1.15 -0.29 2.66
CA TYR A 70 1.05 0.38 3.96
C TYR A 70 2.28 1.18 4.42
N TYR A 71 2.02 2.17 5.29
CA TYR A 71 3.04 2.94 6.02
C TYR A 71 2.67 3.33 7.48
N TYR A 72 1.49 2.96 8.03
CA TYR A 72 1.07 3.42 9.37
C TYR A 72 1.11 2.34 10.45
N GLN A 73 1.67 2.69 11.62
CA GLN A 73 1.74 1.84 12.81
C GLN A 73 0.37 1.30 13.23
N GLU A 74 -0.65 2.16 13.29
CA GLU A 74 -2.00 1.82 13.76
C GLU A 74 -2.68 0.78 12.86
N LEU A 75 -2.37 0.78 11.56
CA LEU A 75 -2.87 -0.24 10.64
C LEU A 75 -2.20 -1.59 10.87
N LEU A 76 -0.92 -1.62 11.29
CA LEU A 76 -0.22 -2.88 11.54
C LEU A 76 -0.88 -3.65 12.68
N GLU A 77 -1.46 -2.98 13.68
CA GLU A 77 -2.17 -3.62 14.79
C GLU A 77 -3.50 -4.27 14.34
N LEU A 78 -4.09 -3.77 13.25
CA LEU A 78 -5.36 -4.31 12.73
C LEU A 78 -5.17 -5.59 11.92
N MET A 79 -3.97 -5.86 11.39
CA MET A 79 -3.70 -6.93 10.44
C MET A 79 -3.38 -8.27 11.08
N ASP A 80 -4.04 -9.32 10.61
CA ASP A 80 -3.79 -10.70 11.03
C ASP A 80 -2.57 -11.34 10.36
N VAL A 81 -2.15 -10.89 9.18
CA VAL A 81 -0.96 -11.36 8.45
C VAL A 81 -0.31 -10.20 7.70
N LYS A 82 1.02 -10.09 7.79
CA LYS A 82 1.81 -9.00 7.20
C LYS A 82 2.77 -9.56 6.16
N ILE A 83 2.64 -9.12 4.91
CA ILE A 83 3.50 -9.55 3.80
C ILE A 83 4.27 -8.34 3.28
N PHE A 84 5.58 -8.49 3.11
CA PHE A 84 6.42 -7.50 2.45
C PHE A 84 6.99 -8.07 1.15
N VAL A 85 6.79 -7.36 0.05
CA VAL A 85 7.35 -7.74 -1.25
C VAL A 85 8.64 -6.97 -1.48
N GLU A 86 9.76 -7.68 -1.45
CA GLU A 86 11.09 -7.11 -1.61
C GLU A 86 11.56 -7.21 -3.06
N THR A 87 12.15 -6.12 -3.56
CA THR A 87 12.63 -6.01 -4.94
C THR A 87 13.73 -4.97 -5.01
N ASP A 88 14.73 -5.22 -5.83
CA ASP A 88 15.82 -4.29 -6.09
C ASP A 88 15.29 -2.92 -6.52
N ALA A 89 15.93 -1.86 -6.01
CA ALA A 89 15.52 -0.48 -6.26
C ALA A 89 15.54 -0.13 -7.76
N GLU A 90 16.50 -0.66 -8.51
CA GLU A 90 16.67 -0.46 -9.96
C GLU A 90 15.49 -1.05 -10.75
N VAL A 91 15.06 -2.26 -10.39
CA VAL A 91 13.91 -2.93 -11.00
C VAL A 91 12.63 -2.15 -10.71
N ARG A 92 12.43 -1.71 -9.46
CA ARG A 92 11.27 -0.89 -9.08
C ARG A 92 11.26 0.46 -9.80
N HIS A 93 12.40 1.13 -9.87
CA HIS A 93 12.54 2.42 -10.54
C HIS A 93 12.25 2.30 -12.03
N SER A 94 12.83 1.32 -12.72
CA SER A 94 12.63 1.09 -14.16
C SER A 94 11.14 0.84 -14.49
N ARG A 95 10.44 0.04 -13.67
CA ARG A 95 9.00 -0.20 -13.84
C ARG A 95 8.18 1.05 -13.58
N ARG A 96 8.50 1.80 -12.53
CA ARG A 96 7.86 3.09 -12.23
C ARG A 96 8.03 4.06 -13.40
N LEU A 97 9.24 4.17 -13.94
CA LEU A 97 9.54 5.04 -15.08
C LEU A 97 8.66 4.70 -16.29
N LEU A 98 8.63 3.43 -16.69
CA LEU A 98 7.81 2.98 -17.82
C LEU A 98 6.31 3.23 -17.59
N ARG A 99 5.80 2.95 -16.40
CA ARG A 99 4.40 3.17 -16.03
C ARG A 99 4.05 4.66 -16.04
N ASP A 100 4.86 5.51 -15.41
CA ASP A 100 4.58 6.93 -15.26
C ASP A 100 4.64 7.66 -16.64
N ILE A 101 5.48 7.18 -17.57
CA ILE A 101 5.48 7.67 -18.97
C ILE A 101 4.20 7.24 -19.70
N ARG A 102 3.90 5.93 -19.70
CA ARG A 102 2.83 5.36 -20.54
C ARG A 102 1.42 5.68 -20.03
N GLU A 103 1.22 5.62 -18.73
CA GLU A 103 -0.12 5.69 -18.12
C GLU A 103 -0.43 7.06 -17.52
N ARG A 104 0.59 7.87 -17.20
CA ARG A 104 0.43 9.17 -16.52
C ARG A 104 0.94 10.35 -17.34
N GLY A 105 1.51 10.12 -18.52
CA GLY A 105 1.98 11.16 -19.43
C GLY A 105 3.13 12.02 -18.89
N ARG A 106 3.93 11.49 -17.94
CA ARG A 106 5.01 12.23 -17.29
C ARG A 106 6.30 12.24 -18.11
N GLN A 107 7.07 13.32 -18.03
CA GLN A 107 8.38 13.43 -18.68
C GLN A 107 9.47 12.74 -17.87
N VAL A 108 10.47 12.18 -18.57
CA VAL A 108 11.57 11.42 -17.97
C VAL A 108 12.32 12.23 -16.90
N ASN A 109 12.65 13.49 -17.21
CA ASN A 109 13.41 14.35 -16.32
C ASN A 109 12.67 14.62 -15.00
N ASP A 110 11.35 14.78 -15.06
CA ASP A 110 10.51 15.01 -13.88
C ASP A 110 10.43 13.77 -12.99
N ILE A 111 10.26 12.59 -13.61
CA ILE A 111 10.22 11.31 -12.88
C ILE A 111 11.54 11.08 -12.14
N ILE A 112 12.68 11.35 -12.79
CA ILE A 112 14.01 11.21 -12.20
C ILE A 112 14.18 12.19 -11.03
N ARG A 113 13.83 13.47 -11.22
CA ARG A 113 13.91 14.49 -10.16
C ARG A 113 13.06 14.14 -8.95
N GLN A 114 11.80 13.74 -9.18
CA GLN A 114 10.88 13.34 -8.11
C GLN A 114 11.40 12.09 -7.39
N TYR A 115 11.97 11.13 -8.12
CA TYR A 115 12.48 9.90 -7.54
C TYR A 115 13.61 10.16 -6.55
N PHE A 116 14.63 10.92 -6.94
CA PHE A 116 15.78 11.19 -6.07
C PHE A 116 15.45 12.19 -4.96
N SER A 117 14.56 13.16 -5.21
CA SER A 117 14.19 14.18 -4.21
C SER A 117 13.27 13.64 -3.12
N PHE A 118 12.33 12.75 -3.47
CA PHE A 118 11.25 12.36 -2.57
C PHE A 118 11.10 10.85 -2.41
N VAL A 119 11.00 10.11 -3.51
CA VAL A 119 10.61 8.70 -3.48
C VAL A 119 11.69 7.82 -2.84
N LYS A 120 12.95 7.98 -3.23
CA LYS A 120 14.05 7.17 -2.70
C LYS A 120 14.30 7.47 -1.22
N PRO A 121 14.43 8.74 -0.78
CA PRO A 121 14.54 9.05 0.65
C PRO A 121 13.36 8.54 1.47
N ALA A 122 12.13 8.67 0.95
CA ALA A 122 10.96 8.14 1.64
C ALA A 122 11.01 6.61 1.72
N ASN A 123 11.34 5.93 0.62
CA ASN A 123 11.49 4.48 0.63
C ASN A 123 12.50 4.02 1.69
N ASP A 124 13.69 4.63 1.72
CA ASP A 124 14.80 4.15 2.54
C ASP A 124 14.58 4.43 4.03
N ASN A 125 14.00 5.58 4.38
CA ASN A 125 13.78 5.97 5.77
C ASN A 125 12.50 5.39 6.38
N PHE A 126 11.52 5.08 5.54
CA PHE A 126 10.15 4.89 6.01
C PHE A 126 9.51 3.58 5.53
N ILE A 127 9.71 3.18 4.27
CA ILE A 127 9.07 1.98 3.70
C ILE A 127 9.92 0.74 3.93
N ALA A 128 11.19 0.77 3.55
CA ALA A 128 12.11 -0.37 3.65
C ALA A 128 12.25 -0.91 5.09
N PRO A 129 12.34 -0.07 6.14
CA PRO A 129 12.40 -0.56 7.52
C PRO A 129 11.18 -1.39 7.95
N THR A 130 10.01 -1.19 7.32
CA THR A 130 8.79 -1.95 7.65
C THR A 130 8.89 -3.43 7.29
N GLY A 131 9.79 -3.81 6.38
CA GLY A 131 10.03 -5.21 6.02
C GLY A 131 10.43 -6.07 7.21
N SER A 132 11.13 -5.51 8.20
CA SER A 132 11.50 -6.20 9.45
C SER A 132 10.30 -6.65 10.30
N ARG A 133 9.11 -6.10 10.05
CA ARG A 133 7.87 -6.36 10.80
C ARG A 133 6.90 -7.26 10.06
N ALA A 134 7.29 -7.78 8.89
CA ALA A 134 6.46 -8.68 8.11
C ALA A 134 6.54 -10.12 8.65
N ASP A 135 5.41 -10.84 8.63
CA ASP A 135 5.38 -12.27 8.91
C ASP A 135 6.01 -13.06 7.75
N ILE A 136 5.87 -12.56 6.51
CA ILE A 136 6.36 -13.19 5.28
C ILE A 136 7.03 -12.13 4.40
N ILE A 137 8.26 -12.39 3.97
CA ILE A 137 8.96 -11.60 2.95
C ILE A 137 8.98 -12.39 1.65
N VAL A 138 8.50 -11.78 0.57
CA VAL A 138 8.46 -12.36 -0.77
C VAL A 138 9.41 -11.59 -1.67
N LEU A 139 10.43 -12.27 -2.19
CA LEU A 139 11.31 -11.68 -3.20
C LEU A 139 10.60 -11.64 -4.55
N PHE A 140 10.66 -10.52 -5.26
CA PHE A 140 9.91 -10.33 -6.51
C PHE A 140 10.30 -11.31 -7.62
N LYS A 141 11.56 -11.73 -7.70
CA LYS A 141 12.00 -12.78 -8.62
C LYS A 141 11.27 -14.11 -8.39
N ASP A 142 10.76 -14.30 -7.17
CA ASP A 142 10.02 -15.47 -6.70
C ASP A 142 8.52 -15.17 -6.51
N ALA A 143 8.04 -13.98 -6.94
CA ALA A 143 6.65 -13.56 -6.80
C ALA A 143 5.75 -14.30 -7.79
N ASN A 144 5.60 -15.61 -7.57
CA ASN A 144 4.60 -16.44 -8.18
C ASN A 144 3.28 -16.24 -7.39
N PRO A 145 2.23 -15.67 -7.99
CA PRO A 145 0.95 -15.42 -7.31
C PRO A 145 0.35 -16.68 -6.68
N VAL A 146 0.57 -17.85 -7.30
CA VAL A 146 0.12 -19.14 -6.80
C VAL A 146 0.90 -19.55 -5.55
N ALA A 147 2.22 -19.35 -5.53
CA ALA A 147 3.05 -19.67 -4.39
C ALA A 147 2.74 -18.76 -3.19
N ILE A 148 2.55 -17.46 -3.44
CA ILE A 148 2.14 -16.48 -2.43
C ILE A 148 0.76 -16.85 -1.84
N GLY A 149 -0.22 -17.17 -2.70
CA GLY A 149 -1.55 -17.60 -2.27
C GLY A 149 -1.51 -18.88 -1.43
N ARG A 150 -0.64 -19.83 -1.77
CA ARG A 150 -0.44 -21.07 -0.99
C ARG A 150 0.21 -20.80 0.36
N LEU A 151 1.26 -19.97 0.40
CA LEU A 151 1.93 -19.54 1.64
C LEU A 151 0.96 -18.85 2.60
N LEU A 152 0.14 -17.94 2.07
CA LEU A 152 -0.91 -17.26 2.82
C LEU A 152 -1.91 -18.24 3.41
N ASN A 153 -2.45 -19.14 2.59
CA ASN A 153 -3.42 -20.13 3.06
C ASN A 153 -2.84 -21.06 4.13
N GLU A 154 -1.60 -21.52 3.98
CA GLU A 154 -0.93 -22.36 4.98
C GLU A 154 -0.69 -21.59 6.29
N HIS A 155 -0.26 -20.34 6.21
CA HIS A 155 -0.04 -19.49 7.39
C HIS A 155 -1.35 -19.20 8.15
N LEU A 156 -2.42 -18.86 7.42
CA LEU A 156 -3.74 -18.64 7.99
C LEU A 156 -4.30 -19.92 8.66
N LYS A 157 -4.18 -21.07 8.00
CA LYS A 157 -4.60 -22.36 8.58
C LYS A 157 -3.88 -22.65 9.89
N ARG A 158 -2.56 -22.43 9.98
CA ARG A 158 -1.80 -22.64 11.21
C ARG A 158 -2.26 -21.72 12.35
N ARG A 159 -2.50 -20.44 12.07
CA ARG A 159 -3.03 -19.49 13.07
C ARG A 159 -4.46 -19.85 13.51
N CYS A 160 -5.36 -20.20 12.60
CA CYS A 160 -6.72 -20.65 12.96
C CYS A 160 -6.74 -21.96 13.75
N SER A 161 -5.80 -22.88 13.48
CA SER A 161 -5.68 -24.16 14.21
C SER A 161 -5.20 -23.93 15.64
N SER A 162 -4.23 -23.02 15.83
CA SER A 162 -3.72 -22.61 17.15
C SER A 162 -4.77 -21.93 18.03
N VAL A 163 -5.69 -21.15 17.45
CA VAL A 163 -6.77 -20.46 18.18
C VAL A 163 -7.87 -21.44 18.63
N ARG A 164 -8.08 -22.54 17.92
CA ARG A 164 -9.06 -23.57 18.31
C ARG A 164 -8.59 -24.41 19.51
N SER A 165 -7.28 -24.59 19.70
CA SER A 165 -6.72 -25.32 20.84
C SER A 165 -6.77 -24.57 22.18
N THR A 166 -6.95 -23.24 22.18
CA THR A 166 -7.00 -22.43 23.42
C THR A 166 -8.41 -22.23 23.97
N ASN A 167 -9.46 -22.56 23.21
CA ASN A 167 -10.87 -22.38 23.63
C ASN A 167 -11.55 -23.65 24.14
N THR A 168 -10.79 -24.72 24.40
CA THR A 168 -11.29 -25.93 25.09
C THR A 168 -10.67 -26.04 26.48
N THR A 169 -11.20 -25.28 27.44
CA THR A 169 -11.16 -25.68 28.86
C THR A 169 -12.44 -26.45 29.18
N PRO A 170 -12.35 -27.69 29.72
CA PRO A 170 -13.50 -28.47 30.09
C PRO A 170 -14.02 -28.05 31.47
N TYR A 171 -15.30 -27.69 31.56
CA TYR A 171 -16.13 -27.88 32.74
C TYR A 171 -17.53 -28.29 32.29
#